data_AF-A0A0Q8NIR1-F1
#
_entry.id   AF-A0A0Q8NIR1-F1
#
_cell.length_a   1.000
_cell.length_b   1.000
_cell.length_c   1.000
_cell.angle_alpha   90.00
_cell.angle_beta   90.00
_cell.angle_gamma   90.00
#
_symmetry.space_group_name_H-M   'P 1'
#
loop_
_entity.id
_entity.type
_entity.pdbx_description
1 polymer ?
#
loop_
_entity_poly.entity_id
_entity_poly.type
_entity_poly.pdbx_seq_one_letter_code
_entity_poly.pdbx_strand_id
1 'polypeptide(L)'
;MTKSKFKLVIIITIVLFFSYKIISFFSTFHFYAAGRYPYAETYYLKYPEKEILDALEKMHLENADLKDKDTTDYWHDIYFNLDGKRIEAWTRPAFDNNTHVGFVAVYKNRETQWQLINQDLGLYGNIMMKREFEKEIIEKLKIELEK
;
A
#
# COMPACT_ATOMS: atom_id res chain seq x y z
N MET A 1 28.52 -25.90 -42.70
CA MET A 1 28.84 -25.66 -41.27
C MET A 1 27.99 -24.55 -40.62
N THR A 2 27.55 -23.53 -41.37
CA THR A 2 26.75 -22.37 -40.91
C THR A 2 25.32 -22.68 -40.47
N LYS A 3 24.62 -23.64 -41.11
CA LYS A 3 23.23 -24.02 -40.75
C LYS A 3 23.10 -24.60 -39.33
N SER A 4 24.13 -25.30 -38.83
CA SER A 4 24.13 -25.87 -37.47
C SER A 4 24.30 -24.78 -36.40
N LYS A 5 25.21 -23.82 -36.63
CA LYS A 5 25.40 -22.67 -35.74
C LYS A 5 24.16 -21.79 -35.65
N PHE A 6 23.42 -21.62 -36.76
CA PHE A 6 22.17 -20.86 -36.77
C PHE A 6 21.05 -21.53 -35.96
N LYS A 7 20.91 -22.86 -36.05
CA LYS A 7 19.97 -23.63 -35.21
C LYS A 7 20.32 -23.51 -33.72
N LEU A 8 21.61 -23.54 -33.37
CA LEU A 8 22.07 -23.37 -31.99
C LEU A 8 21.67 -22.00 -31.44
N VAL A 9 21.86 -20.93 -32.21
CA VAL A 9 21.47 -19.56 -31.81
C VAL A 9 19.97 -19.47 -31.55
N ILE A 10 19.13 -20.03 -32.43
CA ILE A 10 17.67 -20.05 -32.23
C ILE A 10 17.29 -20.77 -30.93
N ILE A 11 17.90 -21.92 -30.65
CA ILE A 11 17.64 -22.67 -29.42
C ILE A 11 18.04 -21.84 -28.19
N ILE A 12 19.21 -21.21 -28.21
CA ILE A 12 19.67 -20.35 -27.11
C ILE A 12 18.71 -19.18 -26.89
N THR A 13 18.27 -18.50 -27.96
CA THR A 13 17.32 -17.39 -27.86
C THR A 13 15.98 -17.84 -27.28
N ILE A 14 15.47 -19.00 -27.69
CA ILE A 14 14.23 -19.56 -27.16
C ILE A 14 14.38 -19.86 -25.65
N VAL A 15 15.47 -20.52 -25.26
CA VAL A 15 15.75 -20.84 -23.85
C VAL A 15 15.85 -19.57 -23.01
N LEU A 16 16.55 -18.53 -23.49
CA LEU A 16 16.67 -17.25 -22.80
C LEU A 16 15.32 -16.52 -22.69
N PHE A 17 14.48 -16.58 -23.73
CA PHE A 17 13.15 -15.99 -23.70
C PHE A 17 12.25 -16.67 -22.66
N PHE A 18 12.22 -18.00 -22.63
CA PHE A 18 11.43 -18.76 -21.66
C PHE A 18 11.97 -18.62 -20.24
N SER A 19 13.29 -18.64 -20.03
CA SER A 19 13.87 -18.43 -18.70
C SER A 19 13.56 -17.03 -18.17
N TYR A 20 13.65 -15.99 -18.99
CA TYR A 20 13.23 -14.64 -18.63
C TYR A 20 11.76 -14.58 -18.23
N LYS A 21 10.87 -15.20 -19.01
CA LYS A 21 9.43 -15.24 -18.70
C LYS A 21 9.12 -16.00 -17.40
N ILE A 22 9.80 -17.11 -17.15
CA ILE A 22 9.65 -17.89 -15.90
C ILE A 22 10.14 -17.06 -14.70
N ILE A 23 11.33 -16.48 -14.76
CA ILE A 23 11.88 -15.65 -13.68
C ILE A 23 10.97 -14.45 -13.41
N SER A 24 10.52 -13.76 -14.47
CA SER A 24 9.58 -12.64 -14.35
C SER A 24 8.23 -13.06 -13.76
N PHE A 25 7.72 -14.23 -14.11
CA PHE A 25 6.48 -14.76 -13.54
C PHE A 25 6.63 -14.98 -12.02
N PHE A 26 7.68 -15.70 -11.59
CA PHE A 26 7.92 -15.96 -10.17
C PHE A 26 8.28 -14.71 -9.36
N SER A 27 9.03 -13.76 -9.94
CA SER A 27 9.34 -12.49 -9.27
C SER A 27 8.09 -11.63 -9.08
N THR A 28 7.12 -11.73 -9.99
CA THR A 28 5.86 -10.97 -9.89
C THR A 28 4.81 -11.72 -9.07
N PHE A 29 4.93 -13.04 -8.91
CA PHE A 29 3.94 -13.88 -8.20
C PHE A 29 3.78 -13.50 -6.72
N HIS A 30 4.87 -13.09 -6.06
CA HIS A 30 4.81 -12.62 -4.67
C HIS A 30 3.95 -11.36 -4.49
N PHE A 31 3.86 -10.50 -5.51
CA PHE A 31 2.98 -9.33 -5.49
C PHE A 31 1.51 -9.72 -5.62
N TYR A 32 1.20 -10.74 -6.43
CA TYR A 32 -0.18 -11.21 -6.60
C TYR A 32 -0.74 -11.93 -5.36
N ALA A 33 0.10 -12.67 -4.62
CA ALA A 33 -0.34 -13.38 -3.41
C ALA A 33 -0.61 -12.45 -2.22
N ALA A 34 0.07 -11.31 -2.15
CA ALA A 34 -0.10 -10.33 -1.08
C ALA A 34 -1.25 -9.32 -1.35
N GLY A 35 -1.95 -9.44 -2.48
CA GLY A 35 -3.12 -8.63 -2.80
C GLY A 35 -2.78 -7.14 -2.92
N ARG A 36 -3.50 -6.31 -2.17
CA ARG A 36 -3.44 -4.84 -2.24
C ARG A 36 -2.35 -4.23 -1.36
N TYR A 37 -1.88 -4.97 -0.36
CA TYR A 37 -0.91 -4.50 0.64
C TYR A 37 0.48 -4.13 0.11
N PRO A 38 1.06 -4.81 -0.90
CA PRO A 38 2.38 -4.45 -1.43
C PRO A 38 2.48 -3.05 -2.04
N TYR A 39 1.34 -2.47 -2.40
CA TYR A 39 1.27 -1.16 -3.04
C TYR A 39 1.05 -0.02 -2.03
N ALA A 40 0.74 -0.36 -0.77
CA ALA A 40 0.47 0.63 0.26
C ALA A 40 1.70 1.50 0.56
N GLU A 41 1.50 2.81 0.67
CA GLU A 41 2.53 3.70 1.18
C GLU A 41 2.63 3.54 2.70
N THR A 42 3.79 3.12 3.22
CA THR A 42 3.95 2.82 4.65
C THR A 42 4.72 3.93 5.36
N TYR A 43 4.13 4.44 6.45
CA TYR A 43 4.71 5.41 7.36
C TYR A 43 5.05 4.74 8.69
N TYR A 44 6.24 5.04 9.21
CA TYR A 44 6.77 4.41 10.42
C TYR A 44 6.65 5.38 11.58
N LEU A 45 5.89 5.01 12.61
CA LEU A 45 5.67 5.81 13.81
C LEU A 45 6.23 5.09 15.03
N LYS A 46 6.97 5.83 15.86
CA LYS A 46 7.61 5.29 17.08
C LYS A 46 6.68 5.34 18.29
N TYR A 47 5.47 4.83 18.11
CA TYR A 47 4.42 4.83 19.13
C TYR A 47 3.68 3.49 19.09
N PRO A 48 3.21 2.98 20.25
CA PRO A 48 2.35 1.80 20.31
C PRO A 48 1.07 2.01 19.50
N GLU A 49 0.57 0.96 18.87
CA GLU A 49 -0.60 1.05 18.00
C GLU A 49 -1.83 1.61 18.73
N LYS A 50 -2.01 1.25 20.00
CA LYS A 50 -3.07 1.78 20.83
C LYS A 50 -3.05 3.31 20.92
N GLU A 51 -1.89 3.91 21.10
CA GLU A 51 -1.76 5.38 21.19
C GLU A 51 -2.11 6.04 19.85
N ILE A 52 -1.76 5.38 18.73
CA ILE A 52 -2.12 5.85 17.39
C ILE A 52 -3.62 5.78 17.17
N LEU A 53 -4.28 4.68 17.55
CA LEU A 53 -5.73 4.55 17.42
C LEU A 53 -6.47 5.57 18.29
N ASP A 54 -6.02 5.75 19.54
CA ASP A 54 -6.58 6.76 20.45
C ASP A 54 -6.40 8.19 19.88
N ALA A 55 -5.25 8.48 19.25
CA ALA A 55 -5.00 9.77 18.61
C ALA A 55 -5.83 9.97 17.34
N LEU A 56 -6.00 8.94 16.50
CA LEU A 56 -6.88 8.96 15.33
C LEU A 56 -8.34 9.21 15.72
N GLU A 57 -8.81 8.64 16.85
CA GLU A 57 -10.15 8.89 17.37
C GLU A 57 -10.33 10.36 17.79
N LYS A 58 -9.31 10.96 18.43
CA LYS A 58 -9.30 12.39 18.81
C LYS A 58 -9.26 13.34 17.62
N MET A 59 -8.71 12.91 16.48
CA MET A 59 -8.68 13.72 15.26
C MET A 59 -10.07 13.94 14.63
N HIS A 60 -11.09 13.21 15.07
CA HIS A 60 -12.48 13.33 14.60
C HIS A 60 -12.61 13.31 13.07
N LEU A 61 -11.90 12.36 12.44
CA LEU A 61 -11.93 12.17 10.99
C LEU A 61 -13.36 11.93 10.49
N GLU A 62 -13.69 12.53 9.35
CA GLU A 62 -15.04 12.49 8.80
C GLU A 62 -15.42 11.05 8.39
N ASN A 63 -16.57 10.55 8.86
CA ASN A 63 -17.07 9.20 8.56
C ASN A 63 -16.04 8.09 8.82
N ALA A 64 -15.23 8.25 9.87
CA ALA A 64 -14.21 7.29 10.22
C ALA A 64 -14.79 5.98 10.78
N ASP A 65 -14.34 4.86 10.23
CA ASP A 65 -14.51 3.51 10.75
C ASP A 65 -13.13 3.06 11.27
N LEU A 66 -12.91 3.30 12.57
CA LEU A 66 -11.68 2.94 13.30
C LEU A 66 -11.85 1.65 14.11
N LYS A 67 -12.97 0.92 13.92
CA LYS A 67 -13.23 -0.29 14.69
C LYS A 67 -12.74 -1.48 13.90
N ASP A 68 -11.98 -2.32 14.60
CA ASP A 68 -11.58 -3.59 14.01
C ASP A 68 -12.81 -4.46 13.80
N LYS A 69 -12.94 -5.00 12.59
CA LYS A 69 -13.98 -5.99 12.32
C LYS A 69 -13.56 -7.36 12.86
N ASP A 70 -12.26 -7.59 12.99
CA ASP A 70 -11.71 -8.83 13.51
C ASP A 70 -10.53 -8.53 14.45
N THR A 71 -10.79 -8.55 15.75
CA THR A 71 -9.76 -8.31 16.78
C THR A 71 -8.63 -9.35 16.81
N THR A 72 -8.73 -10.41 15.99
CA THR A 72 -7.67 -11.41 15.83
C THR A 72 -6.79 -11.16 14.61
N ASP A 73 -7.16 -10.21 13.75
CA ASP A 73 -6.33 -9.81 12.63
C ASP A 73 -5.09 -9.07 13.13
N TYR A 74 -3.99 -9.27 12.42
CA TYR A 74 -2.74 -8.59 12.69
C TYR A 74 -2.73 -7.18 12.08
N TRP A 75 -3.57 -6.94 11.07
CA TRP A 75 -3.73 -5.65 10.40
C TRP A 75 -5.04 -5.04 10.83
N HIS A 76 -4.99 -3.79 11.27
CA HIS A 76 -6.18 -3.05 11.68
C HIS A 76 -6.59 -2.10 10.55
N ASP A 77 -7.58 -2.49 9.76
CA ASP A 77 -8.05 -1.69 8.63
C ASP A 77 -8.86 -0.47 9.09
N ILE A 78 -8.59 0.68 8.45
CA ILE A 78 -9.15 1.98 8.81
C ILE A 78 -9.72 2.65 7.57
N TYR A 79 -10.94 3.17 7.67
CA TYR A 79 -11.59 3.89 6.58
C TYR A 79 -12.06 5.26 7.05
N PHE A 80 -11.86 6.31 6.26
CA PHE A 80 -12.35 7.66 6.58
C PHE A 80 -12.47 8.52 5.32
N ASN A 81 -13.14 9.67 5.43
CA ASN A 81 -13.19 10.66 4.36
C ASN A 81 -12.09 11.72 4.54
N LEU A 82 -11.44 12.07 3.43
CA LEU A 82 -10.48 13.17 3.34
C LEU A 82 -10.76 13.97 2.06
N ASP A 83 -11.12 15.24 2.21
CA ASP A 83 -11.45 16.16 1.11
C ASP A 83 -12.43 15.56 0.08
N GLY A 84 -13.49 14.91 0.57
CA GLY A 84 -14.53 14.28 -0.27
C GLY A 84 -14.11 12.98 -0.97
N LYS A 85 -12.98 12.39 -0.57
CA LYS A 85 -12.47 11.09 -1.04
C LYS A 85 -12.54 10.11 0.12
N ARG A 86 -12.97 8.86 -0.13
CA ARG A 86 -12.88 7.82 0.88
C ARG A 86 -11.48 7.20 0.83
N ILE A 87 -10.85 7.09 1.99
CA ILE A 87 -9.51 6.59 2.19
C ILE A 87 -9.58 5.19 2.81
N GLU A 88 -8.73 4.29 2.33
CA GLU A 88 -8.45 2.99 2.94
C GLU A 88 -7.01 3.00 3.42
N ALA A 89 -6.84 2.74 4.71
CA ALA A 89 -5.58 2.69 5.40
C ALA A 89 -5.56 1.47 6.34
N TRP A 90 -4.40 1.18 6.92
CA TRP A 90 -4.28 0.20 8.01
C TRP A 90 -3.25 0.66 9.03
N THR A 91 -3.38 0.21 10.26
CA THR A 91 -2.28 0.20 11.24
C THR A 91 -1.81 -1.23 11.48
N ARG A 92 -0.55 -1.37 11.86
CA ARG A 92 0.02 -2.65 12.24
C ARG A 92 1.12 -2.46 13.27
N PRO A 93 1.15 -3.24 14.36
CA PRO A 93 2.29 -3.27 15.26
C PRO A 93 3.55 -3.71 14.51
N ALA A 94 4.65 -3.04 14.81
CA ALA A 94 6.00 -3.41 14.40
C ALA A 94 6.83 -3.81 15.62
N PHE A 95 8.08 -4.21 15.38
CA PHE A 95 9.01 -4.51 16.47
C PHE A 95 9.25 -3.27 17.35
N ASP A 96 9.59 -3.49 18.62
CA ASP A 96 9.97 -2.48 19.60
C ASP A 96 8.90 -1.39 19.85
N ASN A 97 7.64 -1.80 20.00
CA ASN A 97 6.52 -0.88 20.30
C ASN A 97 6.29 0.21 19.24
N ASN A 98 6.80 0.01 18.03
CA ASN A 98 6.54 0.88 16.90
C ASN A 98 5.28 0.42 16.16
N THR A 99 4.74 1.29 15.31
CA THR A 99 3.57 0.99 14.49
C THR A 99 3.79 1.48 13.08
N HIS A 100 3.37 0.68 12.12
CA HIS A 100 3.30 1.05 10.73
C HIS A 100 1.89 1.53 10.41
N VAL A 101 1.79 2.65 9.71
CA VAL A 101 0.54 3.16 9.14
C VAL A 101 0.64 3.04 7.63
N GLY A 102 -0.24 2.29 7.00
CA GLY A 102 -0.26 2.16 5.55
C GLY A 102 -1.40 2.91 4.90
N PHE A 103 -1.11 3.65 3.84
CA PHE A 103 -2.10 4.23 2.95
C PHE A 103 -2.26 3.34 1.72
N VAL A 104 -3.40 2.67 1.60
CA VAL A 104 -3.64 1.61 0.61
C VAL A 104 -4.28 2.15 -0.66
N ALA A 105 -5.41 2.84 -0.51
CA ALA A 105 -6.24 3.19 -1.65
C ALA A 105 -7.15 4.37 -1.41
N VAL A 106 -7.66 4.91 -2.53
CA VAL A 106 -8.59 6.01 -2.56
C VAL A 106 -9.81 5.65 -3.39
N TYR A 107 -10.99 6.00 -2.90
CA TYR A 107 -12.23 5.99 -3.67
C TYR A 107 -12.67 7.44 -3.89
N LYS A 108 -12.66 7.88 -5.15
CA LYS A 108 -13.18 9.20 -5.53
C LYS A 108 -14.61 9.01 -6.02
N ASN A 109 -15.55 9.87 -5.62
CA ASN A 109 -16.97 9.74 -5.99
C ASN A 109 -17.26 9.64 -7.51
N ARG A 110 -16.32 10.05 -8.37
CA ARG A 110 -16.44 9.93 -9.83
C ARG A 110 -15.96 8.58 -10.40
N GLU A 111 -15.29 7.78 -9.59
CA GLU A 111 -14.69 6.50 -9.97
C GLU A 111 -15.62 5.34 -9.56
N THR A 112 -15.55 4.23 -10.30
CA THR A 112 -16.39 3.05 -10.06
C THR A 112 -15.74 2.01 -9.13
N GLN A 113 -14.47 2.21 -8.76
CA GLN A 113 -13.69 1.28 -7.97
C GLN A 113 -12.62 2.01 -7.15
N TRP A 114 -12.12 1.33 -6.11
CA TRP A 114 -10.96 1.79 -5.35
C TRP A 114 -9.72 1.86 -6.25
N GLN A 115 -8.97 2.95 -6.14
CA GLN A 115 -7.71 3.16 -6.84
C GLN A 115 -6.55 2.95 -5.86
N LEU A 116 -5.71 1.96 -6.13
CA LEU A 116 -4.55 1.65 -5.32
C LEU A 116 -3.47 2.74 -5.43
N ILE A 117 -2.93 3.11 -4.29
CA ILE A 117 -1.69 3.88 -4.19
C ILE A 117 -0.57 3.09 -4.85
N ASN A 118 0.36 3.77 -5.49
CA ASN A 118 1.49 3.16 -6.23
C ASN A 118 1.15 2.22 -7.40
N GLN A 119 -0.14 2.06 -7.77
CA GLN A 119 -0.54 1.21 -8.88
C GLN A 119 -1.52 1.90 -9.85
N ASP A 120 -2.65 2.40 -9.37
CA ASP A 120 -3.76 2.82 -10.25
C ASP A 120 -3.82 4.34 -10.49
N LEU A 121 -3.32 5.15 -9.55
CA LEU A 121 -3.51 6.61 -9.54
C LEU A 121 -2.69 7.41 -10.56
N GLY A 122 -1.85 6.73 -11.36
CA GLY A 122 -0.84 7.38 -12.21
C GLY A 122 0.18 8.21 -11.39
N LEU A 123 1.24 8.68 -12.04
CA LEU A 123 2.35 9.34 -11.31
C LEU A 123 1.90 10.59 -10.54
N TYR A 124 1.22 11.52 -11.21
CA TYR A 124 0.81 12.80 -10.60
C TYR A 124 -0.23 12.60 -9.50
N GLY A 125 -1.27 11.79 -9.77
CA GLY A 125 -2.31 11.50 -8.78
C GLY A 125 -1.74 10.83 -7.54
N ASN A 126 -0.82 9.87 -7.73
CA ASN A 126 -0.15 9.18 -6.62
C ASN A 126 0.68 10.15 -5.75
N ILE A 127 1.47 11.02 -6.36
CA ILE A 127 2.27 12.03 -5.63
C ILE A 127 1.37 12.97 -4.84
N MET A 128 0.30 13.48 -5.46
CA MET A 128 -0.61 14.42 -4.80
C MET A 128 -1.33 13.76 -3.63
N MET A 129 -1.84 12.55 -3.81
CA MET A 129 -2.56 11.83 -2.74
C MET A 129 -1.65 11.50 -1.56
N LYS A 130 -0.41 11.06 -1.80
CA LYS A 130 0.55 10.78 -0.72
C LYS A 130 0.89 12.03 0.09
N ARG A 131 1.11 13.16 -0.59
CA ARG A 131 1.40 14.44 0.09
C ARG A 131 0.22 14.92 0.92
N GLU A 132 -1.00 14.80 0.38
CA GLU A 132 -2.23 15.14 1.10
C GLU A 132 -2.39 14.27 2.34
N PHE A 133 -2.24 12.95 2.20
CA PHE A 133 -2.31 12.01 3.32
C PHE A 133 -1.23 12.27 4.37
N GLU A 134 0.02 12.48 3.95
CA GLU A 134 1.13 12.76 4.86
C GLU A 134 0.86 14.04 5.68
N LYS A 135 0.46 15.13 5.02
CA LYS A 135 0.20 16.40 5.68
C LYS A 135 -1.05 16.38 6.56
N GLU A 136 -2.16 15.86 6.04
CA GLU A 136 -3.45 15.98 6.72
C GLU A 136 -3.68 14.88 7.77
N ILE A 137 -2.99 13.75 7.64
CA ILE A 137 -3.13 12.60 8.55
C ILE A 137 -1.86 12.38 9.34
N ILE A 138 -0.72 12.08 8.70
CA ILE A 138 0.49 11.66 9.41
C ILE A 138 1.09 12.78 10.27
N GLU A 139 1.19 14.00 9.76
CA GLU A 139 1.73 15.14 10.52
C GLU A 139 0.81 15.51 11.69
N LYS A 140 -0.52 15.57 11.46
CA LYS A 140 -1.48 15.86 12.53
C LYS A 140 -1.49 14.77 13.60
N LEU A 141 -1.40 13.50 13.20
CA LEU A 141 -1.30 12.37 14.11
C LEU A 141 -0.07 12.50 15.01
N LYS A 142 1.10 12.86 14.45
CA LYS A 142 2.31 13.12 15.24
C LYS A 142 2.11 14.25 16.24
N ILE A 143 1.46 15.35 15.82
CA ILE A 143 1.15 16.47 16.71
C ILE A 143 0.25 16.02 17.87
N GLU A 144 -0.76 15.19 17.62
CA GLU A 144 -1.63 14.67 18.68
C GLU A 144 -0.92 13.68 19.62
N LEU A 145 0.09 12.95 19.13
CA LEU A 145 0.89 12.00 19.93
C LEU A 145 1.97 12.69 20.78
N GLU A 146 2.37 13.91 20.43
CA GLU A 146 3.34 14.71 21.19
C GLU A 146 2.71 15.54 22.33
N LYS A 147 1.37 15.60 22.40
CA LYS A 147 0.62 16.31 23.44
C LYS A 147 0.52 15.50 24.73
#